data_AF-A0A0N1IH11-F1
#
_entry.id   AF-A0A0N1IH11-F1
#
_cell.length_a   1.000
_cell.length_b   1.000
_cell.length_c   1.000
_cell.angle_alpha   90.00
_cell.angle_beta   90.00
_cell.angle_gamma   90.00
#
_symmetry.space_group_name_H-M   'P 1'
#
loop_
_entity.id
_entity.type
_entity.pdbx_description
1 polymer ?
#
loop_
_entity_poly.entity_id
_entity_poly.type
_entity_poly.pdbx_seq_one_letter_code
_entity_poly.pdbx_strand_id
1 'polypeptide(L)' 'MGKPQLVIGKHRFCERSNNGTIVNWRCTRQPKGCRARVSTLDGCIVRFNDDHNH' A
#
# COMPACT_ATOMS: atom_id res chain seq x y z
N MET A 1 -2.82 11.18 16.23
CA MET A 1 -3.58 10.98 14.97
C MET A 1 -2.81 10.01 14.10
N GLY A 2 -3.19 8.74 14.06
CA GLY A 2 -2.47 7.70 13.31
C GLY A 2 -2.75 7.81 11.80
N LYS A 3 -1.71 7.72 10.97
CA LYS A 3 -1.90 7.62 9.51
C LYS A 3 -2.51 6.26 9.17
N PRO A 4 -3.47 6.19 8.23
CA PRO A 4 -4.06 4.92 7.81
C PRO A 4 -2.97 3.96 7.28
N GLN A 5 -3.07 2.69 7.69
CA GLN A 5 -2.23 1.60 7.22
C GLN A 5 -3.08 0.47 6.68
N LEU A 6 -2.68 -0.05 5.53
CA LEU A 6 -3.25 -1.26 4.95
C LEU A 6 -2.35 -2.45 5.32
N VAL A 7 -2.94 -3.52 5.82
CA VAL A 7 -2.23 -4.75 6.18
C VAL A 7 -2.73 -5.87 5.27
N ILE A 8 -1.83 -6.48 4.50
CA ILE A 8 -2.12 -7.62 3.65
C ILE A 8 -1.16 -8.74 4.05
N GLY A 9 -1.72 -9.81 4.63
CA GLY A 9 -0.94 -10.89 5.20
C GLY A 9 0.05 -10.38 6.27
N LYS A 10 1.35 -10.54 6.00
CA LYS A 10 2.44 -10.11 6.89
C LYS A 10 3.04 -8.74 6.52
N HIS A 11 2.57 -8.14 5.42
CA HIS A 11 3.12 -6.91 4.87
C HIS A 11 2.25 -5.71 5.23
N ARG A 12 2.91 -4.61 5.61
CA ARG A 12 2.26 -3.34 5.94
C ARG A 12 2.50 -2.36 4.82
N PHE A 13 1.45 -1.61 4.48
CA PHE A 13 1.49 -0.57 3.48
C PHE A 13 1.02 0.74 4.11
N CYS A 14 1.76 1.80 3.85
CA CYS A 14 1.36 3.16 4.21
C CYS A 14 0.64 3.82 3.05
N GLU A 15 -0.35 4.65 3.36
CA GLU A 15 -1.01 5.51 2.39
C GLU A 15 0.05 6.42 1.73
N ARG A 16 0.07 6.39 0.39
CA ARG A 16 0.90 7.26 -0.45
C ARG A 16 0.08 8.43 -0.98
N SER A 17 -1.13 8.17 -1.44
CA SER A 17 -2.07 9.19 -1.91
C SER A 17 -3.50 8.68 -1.81
N ASN A 18 -4.44 9.59 -1.60
CA ASN A 18 -5.86 9.32 -1.48
C ASN A 18 -6.62 10.38 -2.29
N ASN A 19 -7.41 9.93 -3.28
CA ASN A 19 -8.20 10.78 -4.14
C ASN A 19 -9.71 10.67 -3.82
N GLY A 20 -10.07 10.23 -2.61
CA GLY A 20 -11.45 9.96 -2.20
C GLY A 20 -11.96 8.59 -2.65
N THR A 21 -11.76 8.24 -3.93
CA THR A 21 -12.20 6.95 -4.49
C THR A 21 -11.06 5.95 -4.56
N ILE A 22 -9.89 6.40 -5.06
CA ILE A 22 -8.69 5.57 -5.19
C ILE A 22 -7.68 5.95 -4.11
N VAL A 23 -7.22 4.95 -3.37
CA VAL A 23 -6.12 5.07 -2.42
C VAL A 23 -4.95 4.25 -2.91
N ASN A 24 -3.80 4.89 -3.06
CA ASN A 24 -2.56 4.21 -3.39
C ASN A 24 -1.73 4.00 -2.13
N TRP A 25 -1.23 2.79 -1.97
CA TRP A 25 -0.46 2.34 -0.83
C TRP A 25 0.92 1.88 -1.28
N ARG A 26 1.93 2.13 -0.45
CA ARG A 26 3.31 1.68 -0.67
C ARG A 26 3.77 0.84 0.51
N CYS A 27 4.59 -0.17 0.27
CA CYS A 27 5.15 -0.96 1.35
C CYS A 27 5.94 -0.07 2.34
N THR A 28 5.85 -0.35 3.64
CA THR A 28 6.63 0.35 4.66
C THR A 28 8.14 0.17 4.49
N ARG A 29 8.56 -0.90 3.81
CA ARG A 29 9.96 -1.20 3.49
C ARG A 29 10.42 -0.56 2.17
N GLN A 30 9.64 0.34 1.57
CA GLN A 30 10.05 1.13 0.40
C GLN A 30 11.39 1.87 0.59
N PRO A 31 11.73 2.42 1.77
CA PRO A 31 13.06 2.98 2.02
C PRO A 31 14.21 1.96 1.92
N LYS A 32 13.91 0.66 2.02
CA LYS A 32 14.87 -0.44 1.83
C LYS A 32 14.90 -0.99 0.40
N GLY A 33 14.21 -0.32 -0.55
CA GLY A 33 14.17 -0.74 -1.96
C GLY A 33 12.94 -1.56 -2.35
N CYS A 34 12.01 -1.83 -1.43
CA CYS A 34 10.82 -2.61 -1.73
C CYS A 34 9.91 -1.91 -2.75
N ARG A 35 9.54 -2.60 -3.83
CA ARG A 35 8.71 -2.07 -4.94
C ARG A 35 7.23 -2.43 -4.81
N ALA A 36 6.86 -3.14 -3.75
CA ALA A 36 5.48 -3.56 -3.53
C ALA A 36 4.53 -2.37 -3.32
N ARG A 37 3.40 -2.44 -4.01
CA ARG A 37 2.43 -1.35 -4.18
C ARG A 37 1.02 -1.91 -4.23
N VAL A 38 0.06 -1.20 -3.67
CA VAL A 38 -1.35 -1.59 -3.70
C VAL A 38 -2.17 -0.37 -4.08
N SER A 39 -3.21 -0.55 -4.88
CA SER A 39 -4.23 0.47 -5.09
C SER A 39 -5.57 -0.12 -4.70
N THR A 40 -6.30 0.60 -3.86
CA THR A 40 -7.68 0.25 -3.48
C THR A 40 -8.64 1.27 -4.07
N LEU A 41 -9.77 0.81 -4.59
CA LEU A 41 -10.90 1.63 -5.06
C LEU A 41 -12.08 1.30 -4.14
N ASP A 42 -12.61 2.29 -3.42
CA ASP A 42 -13.75 2.10 -2.48
C ASP A 42 -13.54 0.94 -1.49
N GLY A 43 -12.31 0.77 -1.01
CA GLY A 43 -11.92 -0.31 -0.09
C GLY A 43 -11.62 -1.66 -0.74
N CYS A 44 -11.89 -1.83 -2.05
CA CYS A 44 -11.55 -3.03 -2.81
C CYS A 44 -10.17 -2.92 -3.44
N ILE A 45 -9.34 -3.97 -3.35
CA ILE A 45 -8.02 -4.00 -4.00
C ILE A 45 -8.20 -4.13 -5.51
N VAL A 46 -7.80 -3.12 -6.26
CA VAL A 46 -7.86 -3.11 -7.74
C VAL A 46 -6.50 -3.32 -8.39
N ARG A 47 -5.41 -3.04 -7.66
CA ARG A 47 -4.05 -3.35 -8.10
C ARG A 47 -3.25 -3.85 -6.91
N PHE A 48 -2.57 -4.98 -7.09
CA PHE A 48 -1.70 -5.58 -6.10
C PHE A 48 -0.40 -5.98 -6.77
N ASN A 49 0.68 -5.27 -6.43
CA ASN A 49 2.04 -5.61 -6.83
C ASN A 49 2.79 -6.10 -5.60
N ASP A 50 3.00 -7.41 -5.52
CA ASP A 50 3.68 -8.09 -4.41
C ASP A 50 5.19 -8.27 -4.69
N ASP A 51 5.79 -7.42 -5.52
CA ASP A 51 7.24 -7.46 -5.76
C ASP A 51 8.00 -6.93 -4.53
N HIS A 52 8.18 -7.86 -3.61
CA HIS A 52 8.84 -7.73 -2.34
C HIS A 52 10.33 -8.05 -2.53
N ASN A 53 11.06 -7.16 -3.21
CA ASN A 53 12.53 -7.19 -3.24
C ASN A 53 13.07 -6.68 -1.89
N HIS A 54 13.27 -7.59 -0.93
CA HIS A 54 13.86 -7.32 0.40
C HIS A 54 15.19 -8.04 0.57
#